data_AF-A0A7S2IIB3-F1
#
_entry.id   AF-A0A7S2IIB3-F1
#
_cell.length_a   1.000
_cell.length_b   1.000
_cell.length_c   1.000
_cell.angle_alpha   90.00
_cell.angle_beta   90.00
_cell.angle_gamma   90.00
#
_symmetry.space_group_name_H-M   'P 1'
#
loop_
_entity.id
_entity.type
_entity.pdbx_description
1 polymer ?
#
loop_
_entity_poly.entity_id
_entity_poly.type
_entity_poly.pdbx_seq_one_letter_code
_entity_poly.pdbx_strand_id
1 'polypeptide(L)'
;GLNVVGDEDEARGIFKPHGRRLDPTPCVVSDTDEEMILRVWFVAPVSIRRICIASVGPVEDGDDTAERHPSRVRCFTGPAAEGLGFDSMDDAQPAQDFEVLVNPKAEAYTQCVLRPFTQVSFVMFHIPSNHGDVDHTRISYIGLQGEHSHAKRQAVDAKYELVPNAEDTQEAQRVLGLDRQGALGRMS
;
A
#
# COMPACT_ATOMS: atom_id res chain seq x y z
N GLY A 1 10.89 -2.06 0.57
CA GLY A 1 10.98 -3.46 1.05
C GLY A 1 12.43 -3.82 1.29
N LEU A 2 12.73 -5.06 1.67
CA LEU A 2 14.07 -5.66 1.56
C LEU A 2 14.01 -6.78 0.50
N ASN A 3 15.03 -6.88 -0.34
CA ASN A 3 15.10 -7.76 -1.52
C ASN A 3 13.91 -7.55 -2.48
N VAL A 4 13.70 -6.31 -2.93
CA VAL A 4 12.60 -5.95 -3.84
C VAL A 4 13.13 -5.05 -4.94
N VAL A 5 12.82 -5.40 -6.19
CA VAL A 5 12.98 -4.55 -7.37
C VAL A 5 11.89 -3.47 -7.34
N GLY A 6 12.32 -2.21 -7.45
CA GLY A 6 11.45 -1.04 -7.49
C GLY A 6 11.70 -0.05 -6.36
N ASP A 7 11.12 1.14 -6.48
CA ASP A 7 11.23 2.18 -5.47
C ASP A 7 10.17 2.04 -4.35
N GLU A 8 10.22 2.94 -3.35
CA GLU A 8 9.26 2.93 -2.25
C GLU A 8 7.80 3.18 -2.71
N ASP A 9 7.59 3.90 -3.81
CA ASP A 9 6.27 4.22 -4.34
C ASP A 9 5.64 3.00 -5.03
N GLU A 10 6.45 2.20 -5.73
CA GLU A 10 6.00 0.91 -6.30
C GLU A 10 5.63 -0.08 -5.18
N ALA A 11 6.48 -0.19 -4.16
CA ALA A 11 6.20 -1.04 -2.99
C ALA A 11 4.97 -0.59 -2.20
N ARG A 12 4.72 0.72 -2.11
CA ARG A 12 3.47 1.25 -1.54
C ARG A 12 2.28 0.98 -2.44
N GLY A 13 2.47 1.02 -3.75
CA GLY A 13 1.42 0.91 -4.74
C GLY A 13 0.77 -0.47 -4.85
N ILE A 14 1.38 -1.53 -4.30
CA ILE A 14 0.75 -2.87 -4.22
C ILE A 14 -0.37 -2.92 -3.16
N PHE A 15 -0.39 -1.98 -2.21
CA PHE A 15 -1.48 -1.83 -1.23
C PHE A 15 -2.66 -1.09 -1.88
N LYS A 16 -3.41 -1.81 -2.71
CA LYS A 16 -4.48 -1.23 -3.52
C LYS A 16 -5.85 -1.36 -2.83
N PRO A 17 -6.78 -0.44 -3.09
CA PRO A 17 -8.18 -0.68 -2.77
C PRO A 17 -8.70 -1.88 -3.58
N HIS A 18 -9.67 -2.60 -3.02
CA HIS A 18 -10.24 -3.83 -3.60
C HIS A 18 -10.72 -3.67 -5.07
N GLY A 19 -11.19 -2.48 -5.46
CA GLY A 19 -11.60 -2.19 -6.84
C GLY A 19 -10.46 -2.24 -7.86
N ARG A 20 -9.22 -2.04 -7.41
CA ARG A 20 -8.00 -2.07 -8.23
C ARG A 20 -7.17 -3.35 -8.03
N ARG A 21 -7.76 -4.38 -7.40
CA ARG A 21 -7.05 -5.63 -7.04
C ARG A 21 -6.54 -6.42 -8.24
N LEU A 22 -7.15 -6.24 -9.41
CA LEU A 22 -6.79 -6.92 -10.66
C LEU A 22 -5.83 -6.09 -11.52
N ASP A 23 -5.46 -4.89 -11.07
CA ASP A 23 -4.46 -4.10 -11.78
C ASP A 23 -3.09 -4.76 -11.57
N PRO A 24 -2.41 -5.22 -12.64
CA PRO A 24 -1.12 -5.90 -12.52
C PRO A 24 -0.01 -4.95 -12.07
N THR A 25 -0.21 -3.64 -12.24
CA THR A 25 0.76 -2.60 -11.90
C THR A 25 0.19 -1.60 -10.88
N PRO A 26 1.03 -1.04 -10.00
CA PRO A 26 2.42 -1.46 -9.75
C PRO A 26 2.48 -2.86 -9.11
N CYS A 27 3.65 -3.48 -9.19
CA CYS A 27 3.97 -4.74 -8.54
C CYS A 27 5.40 -4.68 -7.98
N VAL A 28 5.68 -5.54 -7.01
CA VAL A 28 7.02 -5.80 -6.50
C VAL A 28 7.47 -7.18 -6.94
N VAL A 29 8.75 -7.30 -7.26
CA VAL A 29 9.41 -8.57 -7.60
C VAL A 29 10.63 -8.70 -6.71
N SER A 30 10.96 -9.90 -6.23
CA SER A 30 12.19 -10.11 -5.47
C SER A 30 13.42 -9.96 -6.37
N ASP A 31 14.53 -9.45 -5.83
CA ASP A 31 15.69 -9.03 -6.64
C ASP A 31 16.73 -10.15 -6.81
N THR A 32 17.02 -10.92 -5.76
CA THR A 32 18.09 -11.95 -5.79
C THR A 32 17.57 -13.39 -5.84
N ASP A 33 16.55 -13.69 -5.05
CA ASP A 33 15.98 -15.03 -4.84
C ASP A 33 14.48 -14.91 -4.55
N GLU A 34 13.77 -16.00 -4.28
CA GLU A 34 12.33 -15.98 -4.09
C GLU A 34 11.89 -15.29 -2.78
N GLU A 35 12.81 -15.06 -1.85
CA GLU A 35 12.53 -14.59 -0.51
C GLU A 35 12.45 -13.06 -0.45
N MET A 36 11.42 -12.48 0.17
CA MET A 36 11.33 -11.02 0.32
C MET A 36 10.67 -10.58 1.62
N ILE A 37 11.02 -9.37 2.08
CA ILE A 37 10.40 -8.73 3.24
C ILE A 37 9.74 -7.41 2.84
N LEU A 38 8.46 -7.28 3.16
CA LEU A 38 7.68 -6.05 3.02
C LEU A 38 7.33 -5.51 4.41
N ARG A 39 7.50 -4.20 4.58
CA ARG A 39 7.24 -3.51 5.84
C ARG A 39 6.21 -2.40 5.64
N VAL A 40 5.24 -2.33 6.54
CA VAL A 40 4.15 -1.34 6.48
C VAL A 40 4.01 -0.68 7.84
N TRP A 41 4.14 0.64 7.84
CA TRP A 41 3.80 1.48 8.98
C TRP A 41 2.45 2.15 8.69
N PHE A 42 1.55 2.11 9.68
CA PHE A 42 0.26 2.76 9.60
C PHE A 42 0.31 4.13 10.26
N VAL A 43 -0.34 5.12 9.65
CA VAL A 43 -0.47 6.48 10.19
C VAL A 43 -1.28 6.53 11.49
N ALA A 44 -2.13 5.55 11.72
CA ALA A 44 -2.89 5.37 12.94
C ALA A 44 -3.03 3.86 13.24
N PRO A 45 -3.18 3.46 14.50
CA PRO A 45 -3.40 2.05 14.85
C PRO A 45 -4.60 1.43 14.12
N VAL A 46 -4.38 0.26 13.54
CA VAL A 46 -5.39 -0.51 12.81
C VAL A 46 -5.59 -1.90 13.43
N SER A 47 -6.79 -2.43 13.28
CA SER A 47 -7.13 -3.81 13.64
C SER A 47 -7.39 -4.60 12.37
N ILE A 48 -6.43 -5.42 11.94
CA ILE A 48 -6.51 -6.20 10.71
C ILE A 48 -7.27 -7.50 11.00
N ARG A 49 -8.31 -7.77 10.21
CA ARG A 49 -9.15 -8.96 10.34
C ARG A 49 -8.87 -9.98 9.24
N ARG A 50 -8.55 -9.53 8.03
CA ARG A 50 -8.21 -10.42 6.90
C ARG A 50 -7.13 -9.81 6.02
N ILE A 51 -6.33 -10.69 5.43
CA ILE A 51 -5.24 -10.34 4.51
C ILE A 51 -5.46 -11.10 3.21
N CYS A 52 -5.34 -10.43 2.08
CA CYS A 52 -5.27 -11.04 0.75
C CYS A 52 -3.94 -10.65 0.13
N ILE A 53 -3.23 -11.63 -0.40
CA ILE A 53 -1.96 -11.45 -1.11
C ILE A 53 -2.14 -12.12 -2.48
N ALA A 54 -1.77 -11.41 -3.54
CA ALA A 54 -1.92 -11.91 -4.89
C ALA A 54 -0.86 -11.38 -5.86
N SER A 55 -0.48 -12.25 -6.79
CA SER A 55 0.14 -11.90 -8.07
C SER A 55 -0.92 -11.99 -9.16
N VAL A 56 -1.19 -10.88 -9.85
CA VAL A 56 -2.24 -10.79 -10.88
C VAL A 56 -1.70 -10.29 -12.21
N GLY A 57 -2.35 -10.70 -13.29
CA GLY A 57 -1.97 -10.38 -14.67
C GLY A 57 -0.68 -11.06 -15.12
N PRO A 58 -0.33 -10.93 -16.40
CA PRO A 58 0.79 -11.66 -17.00
C PRO A 58 2.15 -11.17 -16.45
N VAL A 59 3.15 -12.06 -16.51
CA VAL A 59 4.57 -11.73 -16.29
C VAL A 59 5.25 -11.50 -17.64
N GLU A 60 6.17 -10.55 -17.72
CA GLU A 60 6.83 -10.19 -18.98
C GLU A 60 7.87 -11.22 -19.46
N ASP A 61 8.45 -11.98 -18.53
CA ASP A 61 9.58 -12.89 -18.78
C ASP A 61 9.16 -14.27 -19.36
N GLY A 62 7.88 -14.49 -19.64
CA GLY A 62 7.34 -15.73 -20.19
C GLY A 62 6.98 -16.80 -19.17
N ASP A 63 7.31 -16.61 -17.89
CA ASP A 63 6.90 -17.49 -16.80
C ASP A 63 5.40 -17.33 -16.46
N ASP A 64 4.80 -18.39 -15.92
CA ASP A 64 3.41 -18.33 -15.46
C ASP A 64 3.32 -17.48 -14.18
N THR A 65 2.39 -16.53 -14.14
CA THR A 65 2.06 -15.74 -12.95
C THR A 65 1.76 -16.63 -11.73
N ALA A 66 1.21 -17.83 -11.96
CA ALA A 66 0.98 -18.82 -10.92
C ALA A 66 2.27 -19.33 -10.27
N GLU A 67 3.33 -19.53 -11.05
CA GLU A 67 4.64 -20.00 -10.54
C GLU A 67 5.28 -18.93 -9.66
N ARG A 68 5.27 -17.67 -10.09
CA ARG A 68 5.80 -16.54 -9.30
C ARG A 68 4.89 -16.08 -8.16
N HIS A 69 3.77 -16.75 -7.92
CA HIS A 69 2.83 -16.40 -6.86
C HIS A 69 3.36 -16.84 -5.49
N PRO A 70 3.26 -16.01 -4.43
CA PRO A 70 3.66 -16.43 -3.08
C PRO A 70 2.96 -17.71 -2.65
N SER A 71 3.69 -18.64 -2.05
CA SER A 71 3.15 -19.90 -1.51
C SER A 71 2.98 -19.88 0.00
N ARG A 72 3.74 -19.03 0.70
CA ARG A 72 3.67 -18.89 2.16
C ARG A 72 3.95 -17.46 2.59
N VAL A 73 3.32 -17.04 3.69
CA VAL A 73 3.53 -15.73 4.29
C VAL A 73 3.63 -15.86 5.80
N ARG A 74 4.73 -15.33 6.35
CA ARG A 74 4.94 -15.12 7.79
C ARG A 74 4.69 -13.65 8.11
N CYS A 75 3.76 -13.35 9.00
CA CYS A 75 3.45 -11.99 9.45
C CYS A 75 4.05 -11.74 10.84
N PHE A 76 4.64 -10.56 11.02
CA PHE A 76 5.15 -10.09 12.31
C PHE A 76 4.57 -8.73 12.65
N THR A 77 4.29 -8.49 13.92
CA THR A 77 3.62 -7.28 14.41
C THR A 77 4.32 -6.72 15.63
N GLY A 78 4.22 -5.41 15.82
CA GLY A 78 4.74 -4.71 17.00
C GLY A 78 6.21 -4.30 16.88
N PRO A 79 6.75 -3.58 17.87
CA PRO A 79 8.02 -2.83 17.73
C PRO A 79 9.25 -3.73 17.55
N ALA A 80 9.28 -4.91 18.18
CA ALA A 80 10.40 -5.84 18.04
C ALA A 80 10.57 -6.35 16.61
N ALA A 81 9.49 -6.38 15.82
CA ALA A 81 9.53 -6.82 14.43
C ALA A 81 10.22 -5.81 13.51
N GLU A 82 10.27 -4.51 13.87
CA GLU A 82 10.83 -3.46 13.00
C GLU A 82 12.33 -3.69 12.70
N GLY A 83 13.05 -4.29 13.65
CA GLY A 83 14.48 -4.61 13.52
C GLY A 83 14.78 -5.97 12.91
N LEU A 84 13.78 -6.81 12.63
CA LEU A 84 14.04 -8.15 12.08
C LEU A 84 14.50 -8.07 10.62
N GLY A 85 15.53 -8.82 10.29
CA GLY A 85 16.01 -9.07 8.93
C GLY A 85 16.04 -10.57 8.62
N PHE A 86 16.48 -10.92 7.41
CA PHE A 86 16.54 -12.32 6.94
C PHE A 86 17.30 -13.24 7.90
N ASP A 87 18.47 -12.83 8.39
CA ASP A 87 19.30 -13.62 9.33
C ASP A 87 18.59 -14.00 10.65
N SER A 88 17.52 -13.28 11.00
CA SER A 88 16.76 -13.48 12.24
C SER A 88 15.36 -14.08 12.03
N MET A 89 14.97 -14.35 10.77
CA MET A 89 13.60 -14.77 10.44
C MET A 89 13.22 -16.15 10.95
N ASP A 90 14.18 -17.07 11.02
CA ASP A 90 13.91 -18.45 11.41
C ASP A 90 13.81 -18.63 12.92
N ASP A 91 14.47 -17.75 13.69
CA ASP A 91 14.37 -17.72 15.15
C ASP A 91 13.20 -16.87 15.65
N ALA A 92 12.71 -15.95 14.84
CA ALA A 92 11.62 -15.06 15.20
C ALA A 92 10.27 -15.78 15.15
N GLN A 93 9.47 -15.64 16.22
CA GLN A 93 8.12 -16.19 16.25
C GLN A 93 7.15 -15.29 15.46
N PRO A 94 6.55 -15.76 14.34
CA PRO A 94 5.56 -14.98 13.62
C PRO A 94 4.28 -14.81 14.43
N ALA A 95 3.66 -13.64 14.28
CA ALA A 95 2.30 -13.36 14.78
C ALA A 95 1.27 -14.28 14.11
N GLN A 96 1.50 -14.61 12.84
CA GLN A 96 0.75 -15.62 12.10
C GLN A 96 1.57 -16.11 10.91
N ASP A 97 1.47 -17.40 10.63
CA ASP A 97 2.12 -18.08 9.51
C ASP A 97 1.05 -18.86 8.74
N PHE A 98 0.99 -18.68 7.43
CA PHE A 98 -0.03 -19.32 6.60
C PHE A 98 0.44 -19.58 5.17
N GLU A 99 -0.09 -20.65 4.59
CA GLU A 99 0.00 -20.93 3.17
C GLU A 99 -0.92 -19.99 2.38
N VAL A 100 -0.45 -19.57 1.22
CA VAL A 100 -1.17 -18.73 0.28
C VAL A 100 -1.50 -19.58 -0.94
N LEU A 101 -2.78 -19.69 -1.31
CA LEU A 101 -3.18 -20.34 -2.55
C LEU A 101 -2.88 -19.43 -3.74
N VAL A 102 -2.60 -20.01 -4.91
CA VAL A 102 -2.54 -19.27 -6.18
C VAL A 102 -3.85 -18.50 -6.37
N ASN A 103 -3.77 -17.17 -6.39
CA ASN A 103 -4.92 -16.27 -6.24
C ASN A 103 -4.97 -15.19 -7.34
N PRO A 104 -5.15 -15.58 -8.62
CA PRO A 104 -5.07 -14.64 -9.76
C PRO A 104 -6.19 -13.60 -9.78
N LYS A 105 -7.27 -13.82 -9.00
CA LYS A 105 -8.39 -12.89 -8.86
C LYS A 105 -8.34 -12.03 -7.60
N ALA A 106 -7.33 -12.23 -6.74
CA ALA A 106 -7.20 -11.53 -5.46
C ALA A 106 -8.46 -11.62 -4.56
N GLU A 107 -9.14 -12.76 -4.58
CA GLU A 107 -10.41 -13.01 -3.86
C GLU A 107 -10.24 -13.94 -2.65
N ALA A 108 -9.13 -14.68 -2.57
CA ALA A 108 -8.80 -15.50 -1.41
C ALA A 108 -8.26 -14.62 -0.28
N TYR A 109 -9.00 -14.58 0.84
CA TYR A 109 -8.62 -13.86 2.05
C TYR A 109 -8.30 -14.83 3.18
N THR A 110 -7.14 -14.65 3.81
CA THR A 110 -6.77 -15.34 5.04
C THR A 110 -7.27 -14.57 6.25
N GLN A 111 -7.92 -15.27 7.18
CA GLN A 111 -8.40 -14.69 8.44
C GLN A 111 -7.23 -14.48 9.42
N CYS A 112 -7.13 -13.29 10.00
CA CYS A 112 -6.13 -12.98 11.01
C CYS A 112 -6.52 -13.51 12.39
N VAL A 113 -5.53 -13.97 13.16
CA VAL A 113 -5.66 -14.17 14.61
C VAL A 113 -5.87 -12.79 15.26
N LEU A 114 -6.92 -12.64 16.06
CA LEU A 114 -7.35 -11.31 16.53
C LEU A 114 -6.29 -10.56 17.34
N ARG A 115 -5.70 -11.19 18.37
CA ARG A 115 -4.86 -10.48 19.35
C ARG A 115 -3.62 -9.82 18.74
N PRO A 116 -2.79 -10.50 17.93
CA PRO A 116 -1.57 -9.90 17.39
C PRO A 116 -1.85 -8.78 16.37
N PHE A 117 -3.02 -8.80 15.73
CA PHE A 117 -3.40 -7.89 14.67
C PHE A 117 -4.37 -6.79 15.13
N THR A 118 -4.58 -6.62 16.43
CA THR A 118 -5.45 -5.57 17.00
C THR A 118 -4.63 -4.34 17.38
N GLN A 119 -5.04 -3.15 16.95
CA GLN A 119 -4.38 -1.88 17.25
C GLN A 119 -2.87 -1.87 16.91
N VAL A 120 -2.51 -2.43 15.75
CA VAL A 120 -1.13 -2.45 15.26
C VAL A 120 -0.80 -1.18 14.49
N SER A 121 0.39 -0.63 14.73
CA SER A 121 0.98 0.47 13.97
C SER A 121 1.99 -0.01 12.91
N PHE A 122 2.39 -1.27 12.97
CA PHE A 122 3.39 -1.87 12.09
C PHE A 122 3.06 -3.33 11.80
N VAL A 123 3.24 -3.72 10.53
CA VAL A 123 3.23 -5.11 10.09
C VAL A 123 4.40 -5.35 9.15
N MET A 124 5.10 -6.46 9.38
CA MET A 124 6.05 -7.03 8.43
C MET A 124 5.43 -8.28 7.80
N PHE A 125 5.55 -8.37 6.49
CA PHE A 125 5.26 -9.58 5.71
C PHE A 125 6.58 -10.16 5.24
N HIS A 126 6.84 -11.39 5.63
CA HIS A 126 7.94 -12.17 5.13
C HIS A 126 7.40 -13.26 4.20
N ILE A 127 7.90 -13.30 2.97
CA ILE A 127 7.50 -14.23 1.93
C ILE A 127 8.72 -15.10 1.61
N PRO A 128 8.82 -16.31 2.18
CA PRO A 128 10.00 -17.17 2.02
C PRO A 128 10.00 -17.96 0.71
N SER A 129 8.88 -18.06 0.00
CA SER A 129 8.75 -18.96 -1.15
C SER A 129 7.59 -18.59 -2.07
N ASN A 130 7.68 -19.05 -3.33
CA ASN A 130 6.60 -19.03 -4.32
C ASN A 130 6.10 -20.45 -4.66
N HIS A 131 5.14 -20.57 -5.57
CA HIS A 131 4.52 -21.86 -5.98
C HIS A 131 5.30 -22.59 -7.08
N GLY A 132 6.17 -21.87 -7.80
CA GLY A 132 7.02 -22.42 -8.84
C GLY A 132 8.38 -22.83 -8.30
N ASP A 133 9.18 -23.44 -9.18
CA ASP A 133 10.62 -23.61 -8.98
C ASP A 133 11.33 -22.48 -9.74
N VAL A 134 10.97 -21.24 -9.41
CA VAL A 134 11.44 -20.01 -10.07
C VAL A 134 12.04 -19.05 -9.06
N ASP A 135 13.13 -18.39 -9.46
CA ASP A 135 13.98 -17.58 -8.59
C ASP A 135 13.30 -16.31 -8.07
N HIS A 136 12.17 -15.89 -8.63
CA HIS A 136 11.58 -14.58 -8.33
C HIS A 136 10.12 -14.65 -7.94
N THR A 137 9.82 -14.16 -6.75
CA THR A 137 8.44 -14.00 -6.27
C THR A 137 7.90 -12.63 -6.71
N ARG A 138 6.65 -12.60 -7.18
CA ARG A 138 5.97 -11.36 -7.59
C ARG A 138 4.72 -11.13 -6.77
N ILE A 139 4.51 -9.90 -6.32
CA ILE A 139 3.29 -9.45 -5.63
C ILE A 139 2.79 -8.17 -6.27
N SER A 140 1.54 -8.16 -6.72
CA SER A 140 0.90 -6.98 -7.31
C SER A 140 -0.25 -6.43 -6.47
N TYR A 141 -0.70 -7.19 -5.46
CA TYR A 141 -1.78 -6.79 -4.60
C TYR A 141 -1.61 -7.32 -3.17
N ILE A 142 -1.71 -6.41 -2.21
CA ILE A 142 -1.94 -6.72 -0.79
C ILE A 142 -3.19 -5.97 -0.32
N GLY A 143 -4.23 -6.74 0.02
CA GLY A 143 -5.47 -6.24 0.57
C GLY A 143 -5.56 -6.48 2.06
N LEU A 144 -5.72 -5.42 2.85
CA LEU A 144 -5.94 -5.50 4.30
C LEU A 144 -7.39 -5.11 4.60
N GLN A 145 -8.16 -6.01 5.21
CA GLN A 145 -9.53 -5.73 5.66
C GLN A 145 -9.58 -5.69 7.18
N GLY A 146 -10.19 -4.67 7.74
CA GLY A 146 -10.28 -4.50 9.18
C GLY A 146 -10.93 -3.20 9.61
N GLU A 147 -10.65 -2.81 10.85
CA GLU A 147 -11.11 -1.57 11.46
C GLU A 147 -9.90 -0.66 11.67
N HIS A 148 -10.07 0.65 11.52
CA HIS A 148 -9.06 1.63 11.92
C HIS A 148 -9.68 2.47 13.04
N SER A 149 -8.91 2.75 14.09
CA SER A 149 -9.41 3.46 15.25
C SER A 149 -9.38 4.98 15.03
N HIS A 150 -10.35 5.52 14.29
CA HIS A 150 -10.62 6.95 14.38
C HIS A 150 -11.37 7.26 15.68
N ALA A 151 -10.65 7.69 16.71
CA ALA A 151 -11.23 8.65 17.64
C ALA A 151 -11.63 9.88 16.81
N LYS A 152 -12.94 9.97 16.52
CA LYS A 152 -13.66 10.96 15.69
C LYS A 152 -13.37 10.88 14.19
N ARG A 153 -14.45 10.67 13.43
CA ARG A 153 -14.67 11.37 12.16
C ARG A 153 -14.58 12.88 12.42
N GLN A 154 -13.39 13.45 12.47
CA GLN A 154 -13.26 14.80 11.96
C GLN A 154 -13.26 14.63 10.45
N ALA A 155 -14.31 15.13 9.81
CA ALA A 155 -14.20 15.51 8.41
C ALA A 155 -12.92 16.36 8.34
N VAL A 156 -11.87 15.81 7.75
CA VAL A 156 -10.78 16.63 7.24
C VAL A 156 -11.40 17.38 6.08
N ASP A 157 -11.98 18.52 6.45
CA ASP A 157 -12.10 19.68 5.60
C ASP A 157 -10.74 19.82 4.91
N ALA A 158 -10.69 19.39 3.65
CA ALA A 158 -9.52 19.56 2.81
C ALA A 158 -9.41 21.06 2.55
N LYS A 159 -8.88 21.80 3.53
CA LYS A 159 -8.33 23.12 3.30
C LYS A 159 -7.15 22.92 2.37
N TYR A 160 -7.42 23.17 1.09
CA TYR A 160 -6.41 23.38 0.09
C TYR A 160 -5.76 24.72 0.43
N GLU A 161 -4.70 24.71 1.26
CA GLU A 161 -3.83 25.87 1.39
C GLU A 161 -2.96 25.96 0.15
N LEU A 162 -3.54 26.45 -0.96
CA LEU A 162 -2.76 27.28 -1.86
C LEU A 162 -2.52 28.56 -1.08
N VAL A 163 -1.31 28.74 -0.54
CA VAL A 163 -0.87 30.08 -0.12
C VAL A 163 -0.67 30.85 -1.43
N PRO A 164 -1.58 31.77 -1.82
CA PRO A 164 -1.35 32.58 -2.99
C PRO A 164 -0.31 33.61 -2.58
N ASN A 165 0.85 33.62 -3.23
CA ASN A 165 1.76 34.74 -3.07
C ASN A 165 1.03 35.98 -3.59
N ALA A 166 1.02 37.08 -2.84
CA ALA A 166 0.19 38.25 -3.10
C ALA A 166 0.51 38.96 -4.44
N GLU A 167 1.57 38.54 -5.12
CA GLU A 167 2.05 39.10 -6.38
C GLU A 167 1.36 38.49 -7.62
N ASP A 168 0.84 37.25 -7.53
CA ASP A 168 0.19 36.57 -8.68
C ASP A 168 -1.27 37.00 -8.91
N THR A 169 -1.86 37.76 -7.99
CA THR A 169 -3.27 38.21 -8.12
C THR A 169 -3.41 39.42 -9.07
N GLN A 170 -2.33 40.15 -9.36
CA GLN A 170 -2.40 41.33 -10.24
C GLN A 170 -2.33 41.00 -11.73
N GLU A 171 -1.74 39.85 -12.10
CA GLU A 171 -1.55 39.49 -13.51
C GLU A 171 -2.79 38.80 -14.10
N ALA A 172 -3.50 37.99 -13.30
CA ALA A 172 -4.76 37.37 -13.70
C ALA A 172 -5.90 38.38 -13.95
N GLN A 173 -5.88 39.54 -13.28
CA GLN A 173 -6.91 40.58 -13.45
C GLN A 173 -6.71 41.46 -14.70
N ARG A 174 -5.50 41.48 -15.29
CA ARG A 174 -5.23 42.19 -16.55
C ARG A 174 -5.55 41.37 -17.80
N VAL A 175 -5.40 40.04 -17.73
CA VAL A 175 -5.65 39.14 -18.88
C VAL A 175 -7.15 38.93 -19.14
N LEU A 176 -8.00 39.06 -18.11
CA LEU A 176 -9.44 38.79 -18.22
C LEU A 176 -10.32 40.00 -18.58
N GLY A 177 -9.75 41.18 -18.82
CA GLY A 177 -10.44 42.30 -19.48
C GLY A 177 -11.70 42.84 -18.79
N LEU A 178 -11.88 42.60 -17.48
CA LEU A 178 -13.02 43.12 -16.71
C LEU A 178 -12.66 44.47 -16.08
N ASP A 179 -12.44 45.47 -16.94
CA ASP A 179 -12.31 46.85 -16.50
C ASP A 179 -13.66 47.43 -16.09
N ARG A 180 -13.62 48.07 -14.92
CA ARG A 180 -14.70 48.82 -14.30
C ARG A 180 -15.23 49.89 -15.26
N GLN A 181 -16.53 49.90 -15.51
CA GLN A 181 -17.22 51.16 -15.82
C GLN A 181 -18.07 51.57 -14.61
N GLY A 182 -17.58 52.57 -13.90
CA GLY A 182 -18.40 53.35 -12.98
C GLY A 182 -19.26 54.36 -13.73
N ALA A 183 -20.44 54.65 -13.18
CA ALA A 183 -21.10 55.93 -13.37
C ALA A 183 -21.98 56.22 -12.15
N LEU A 184 -21.42 57.02 -11.23
CA LEU A 184 -22.17 57.84 -10.29
C LEU A 184 -23.02 58.85 -11.06
N GLY A 185 -24.24 59.10 -10.58
CA GLY A 185 -25.09 60.17 -11.09
C GLY A 185 -26.33 60.41 -10.23
N ARG A 186 -26.15 60.88 -8.99
CA ARG A 186 -27.18 61.62 -8.24
C ARG A 186 -27.00 63.09 -8.55
N MET A 187 -28.02 63.79 -9.06
CA MET A 187 -28.17 65.23 -8.90
C MET A 187 -29.65 65.62 -8.78
N SER A 188 -29.90 66.45 -7.74
CA SER A 188 -31.04 67.32 -7.40
C SER A 188 -32.44 66.71 -7.34
#